data_AF-A0A1B1CQ02-F1
#
_entry.id   AF-A0A1B1CQ02-F1
#
_cell.length_a   1.000
_cell.length_b   1.000
_cell.length_c   1.000
_cell.angle_alpha   90.00
_cell.angle_beta   90.00
_cell.angle_gamma   90.00
#
_symmetry.space_group_name_H-M   'P 1'
#
loop_
_entity.id
_entity.type
_entity.pdbx_description
1 polymer ?
#
loop_
_entity_poly.entity_id
_entity_poly.type
_entity_poly.pdbx_seq_one_letter_code
_entity_poly.pdbx_strand_id
1 'polypeptide(L)'
;MTLGRDEVRTRLDQLTGYFVQHGVSDHAVAAQKAVVALGQVVKRQALILGFADTFAVIGVVLAIAAAALLLTQKPRVGAGAGAH
;
A
#
# COMPACT_ATOMS: atom_id res chain seq x y z
N MET A 1 12.94 -8.55 23.87
CA MET A 1 12.50 -7.66 22.78
C MET A 1 12.03 -8.53 21.62
N THR A 2 10.77 -8.97 21.60
CA THR A 2 10.19 -9.84 20.55
C THR A 2 8.70 -9.62 20.28
N LEU A 3 8.09 -8.54 20.77
CA LEU A 3 6.62 -8.31 20.72
C LEU A 3 5.98 -8.61 19.35
N GLY A 4 6.63 -8.22 18.24
CA GLY A 4 6.13 -8.51 16.89
C GLY A 4 6.18 -10.00 16.51
N ARG A 5 7.19 -10.74 16.96
CA ARG A 5 7.29 -12.19 16.74
C ARG A 5 6.21 -12.94 17.53
N ASP A 6 5.92 -12.47 18.74
CA ASP A 6 4.94 -13.09 19.63
C ASP A 6 3.51 -12.86 19.10
N GLU A 7 3.19 -11.65 18.65
CA GLU A 7 1.90 -11.34 17.98
C GLU A 7 1.71 -12.16 16.70
N VAL A 8 2.74 -12.26 15.84
CA VAL A 8 2.66 -13.07 14.61
C VAL A 8 2.40 -14.53 14.94
N ARG A 9 3.05 -15.08 15.98
CA ARG A 9 2.81 -16.45 16.45
C ARG A 9 1.37 -16.64 16.90
N THR A 10 0.85 -15.75 17.74
CA THR A 10 -0.54 -15.81 18.21
C THR A 10 -1.55 -15.76 17.06
N ARG A 11 -1.34 -14.91 16.05
CA ARG A 11 -2.20 -14.85 14.86
C ARG A 11 -2.15 -16.14 14.04
N LEU A 12 -0.95 -16.71 13.90
CA LEU A 12 -0.76 -17.96 13.17
C LEU A 12 -1.45 -19.13 13.89
N ASP A 13 -1.37 -19.18 15.22
CA ASP A 13 -2.03 -20.18 16.03
C ASP A 13 -3.56 -20.06 15.93
N GLN A 14 -4.10 -18.84 15.93
CA GLN A 14 -5.53 -18.58 15.72
C GLN A 14 -6.02 -19.07 14.34
N LEU A 15 -5.29 -18.74 13.26
CA LEU A 15 -5.60 -19.20 11.91
C LEU A 15 -5.47 -20.73 11.77
N THR A 16 -4.47 -21.33 12.42
CA THR A 16 -4.29 -22.78 12.46
C THR A 16 -5.48 -23.45 13.13
N GLY A 17 -5.90 -22.94 14.30
CA GLY A 17 -7.08 -23.42 15.01
C GLY A 17 -8.36 -23.30 14.17
N TYR A 18 -8.51 -22.21 13.42
CA TYR A 18 -9.62 -22.05 12.47
C TYR A 18 -9.65 -23.16 11.42
N PHE A 19 -8.51 -23.51 10.81
CA PHE A 19 -8.46 -24.58 9.81
C PHE A 19 -8.72 -25.97 10.40
N VAL A 20 -8.23 -26.24 11.62
CA VAL A 20 -8.54 -27.49 12.33
C VAL A 20 -10.03 -27.61 12.60
N GLN A 21 -10.67 -26.54 13.09
CA GLN A 21 -12.11 -26.50 13.33
C GLN A 21 -12.95 -26.62 12.04
N HIS A 22 -12.41 -26.18 10.91
CA HIS A 22 -13.06 -26.26 9.59
C HIS A 22 -12.72 -27.56 8.80
N GLY A 23 -12.23 -28.60 9.48
CA GLY A 23 -12.12 -29.95 8.90
C GLY A 23 -10.74 -30.34 8.38
N VAL A 24 -9.68 -29.58 8.68
CA VAL A 24 -8.31 -30.04 8.45
C VAL A 24 -7.87 -30.92 9.62
N SER A 25 -7.83 -32.24 9.39
CA SER A 25 -7.54 -33.25 10.42
C SER A 25 -6.08 -33.27 10.89
N ASP A 26 -5.14 -32.74 10.09
CA ASP A 26 -3.72 -32.67 10.43
C ASP A 26 -3.31 -31.23 10.80
N HIS A 27 -2.85 -31.06 12.04
CA HIS A 27 -2.38 -29.78 12.57
C HIS A 27 -1.20 -29.20 11.77
N ALA A 28 -0.29 -30.04 11.27
CA ALA A 28 0.84 -29.58 10.47
C ALA A 28 0.36 -28.99 9.12
N VAL A 29 -0.62 -29.65 8.49
CA VAL A 29 -1.25 -29.16 7.26
C VAL A 29 -2.04 -27.87 7.52
N ALA A 30 -2.74 -27.78 8.66
CA ALA A 30 -3.46 -26.58 9.06
C ALA A 30 -2.53 -25.37 9.28
N ALA A 31 -1.39 -25.59 9.93
CA ALA A 31 -0.38 -24.55 10.16
C ALA A 31 0.22 -24.06 8.84
N GLN A 32 0.54 -24.97 7.92
CA GLN A 32 1.06 -24.60 6.61
C GLN A 32 0.03 -23.81 5.78
N LYS A 33 -1.26 -24.20 5.84
CA LYS A 33 -2.35 -23.43 5.22
C LYS A 33 -2.48 -22.03 5.82
N ALA A 34 -2.35 -21.89 7.13
CA ALA A 34 -2.35 -20.59 7.82
C ALA A 34 -1.21 -19.67 7.32
N VAL A 35 0.01 -20.19 7.22
CA VAL A 35 1.16 -19.44 6.70
C VAL A 35 0.93 -18.98 5.26
N VAL A 36 0.48 -19.88 4.39
CA VAL A 36 0.23 -19.56 2.97
C VAL A 36 -0.87 -18.51 2.82
N ALA A 37 -1.98 -18.66 3.55
CA ALA A 37 -3.10 -17.72 3.50
C ALA A 37 -2.66 -16.32 3.95
N LEU A 38 -1.92 -16.22 5.06
CA LEU A 38 -1.36 -14.96 5.54
C LEU A 38 -0.39 -14.36 4.50
N GLY A 39 0.47 -15.18 3.90
CA GLY A 39 1.41 -14.75 2.88
C GLY A 39 0.74 -14.12 1.65
N GLN A 40 -0.40 -14.66 1.20
CA GLN A 40 -1.15 -14.09 0.08
C GLN A 40 -1.73 -12.71 0.41
N VAL A 41 -2.26 -12.54 1.63
CA VAL A 41 -2.80 -11.25 2.11
C VAL A 41 -1.68 -10.21 2.20
N VAL A 42 -0.56 -10.57 2.83
CA VAL A 42 0.61 -9.69 2.96
C VAL A 42 1.13 -9.29 1.59
N LYS A 43 1.26 -10.23 0.64
CA LYS A 43 1.68 -9.93 -0.73
C LYS A 43 0.78 -8.91 -1.40
N ARG A 44 -0.55 -9.07 -1.32
CA ARG A 44 -1.50 -8.14 -1.91
C ARG A 44 -1.41 -6.75 -1.28
N GLN A 45 -1.33 -6.67 0.04
CA GLN A 45 -1.22 -5.39 0.76
C GLN A 45 0.12 -4.70 0.46
N ALA A 46 1.23 -5.44 0.43
CA ALA A 46 2.54 -4.92 0.09
C ALA A 46 2.58 -4.37 -1.35
N LEU A 47 1.94 -5.05 -2.31
CA LEU A 47 1.83 -4.56 -3.68
C LEU A 47 1.02 -3.26 -3.77
N ILE A 48 -0.10 -3.16 -3.03
CA ILE A 48 -0.90 -1.93 -2.99
C ILE A 48 -0.11 -0.78 -2.37
N LEU A 49 0.59 -1.03 -1.26
CA LEU A 49 1.35 -0.02 -0.54
C LEU A 49 2.57 0.44 -1.36
N GLY A 50 3.26 -0.49 -2.04
CA GLY A 50 4.35 -0.17 -2.95
C GLY A 50 3.90 0.59 -4.20
N PHE A 51 2.73 0.26 -4.76
CA PHE A 51 2.14 1.02 -5.86
C PHE A 51 1.76 2.43 -5.42
N ALA A 52 1.15 2.60 -4.24
CA ALA A 52 0.79 3.92 -3.73
C ALA A 52 2.02 4.85 -3.58
N ASP A 53 3.17 4.31 -3.17
CA ASP A 53 4.40 5.08 -3.03
C ASP A 53 4.89 5.66 -4.38
N THR A 54 4.81 4.89 -5.48
CA THR A 54 5.22 5.39 -6.81
C THR A 54 4.29 6.49 -7.33
N PHE A 55 2.98 6.39 -7.08
CA PHE A 55 2.03 7.46 -7.41
C PHE A 55 2.26 8.72 -6.59
N ALA A 56 2.59 8.57 -5.29
CA ALA A 56 2.94 9.71 -4.45
C ALA A 56 4.18 10.43 -5.00
N VAL A 57 5.22 9.69 -5.35
CA VAL A 57 6.45 10.25 -5.93
C VAL A 57 6.16 10.98 -7.25
N ILE A 58 5.49 10.32 -8.20
CA ILE A 58 5.15 10.94 -9.50
C ILE A 58 4.26 12.17 -9.29
N GLY A 59 3.26 12.09 -8.42
CA GLY A 59 2.36 13.20 -8.10
C GLY A 59 3.11 14.41 -7.53
N VAL A 60 4.04 14.20 -6.60
CA VAL A 60 4.88 15.28 -6.03
C VAL A 60 5.76 15.90 -7.11
N VAL A 61 6.41 15.09 -7.95
CA VAL A 61 7.25 15.61 -9.05
C VAL A 61 6.44 16.45 -10.03
N LEU A 62 5.25 16.00 -10.41
CA LEU A 62 4.34 16.75 -11.28
C LEU A 62 3.84 18.04 -10.63
N ALA A 63 3.54 18.02 -9.33
CA ALA A 63 3.13 19.21 -8.59
C ALA A 63 4.25 20.27 -8.53
N ILE A 64 5.48 19.84 -8.28
CA ILE A 64 6.66 20.72 -8.30
C ILE A 64 6.86 21.29 -9.71
N ALA A 65 6.76 20.46 -10.75
CA ALA A 65 6.87 20.91 -12.14
C ALA A 65 5.79 21.94 -12.49
N ALA A 66 4.53 21.70 -12.09
CA ALA A 66 3.43 22.64 -12.29
C ALA A 66 3.67 23.98 -11.57
N ALA A 67 4.15 23.94 -10.31
CA ALA A 67 4.50 25.15 -9.57
C ALA A 67 5.64 25.92 -10.26
N ALA A 68 6.69 25.22 -10.71
CA ALA A 68 7.80 25.83 -11.45
C ALA A 68 7.33 26.48 -12.77
N LEU A 69 6.44 25.81 -13.51
CA LEU A 69 5.84 26.34 -14.73
C LEU A 69 4.96 27.57 -14.47
N LEU A 70 4.23 27.62 -13.36
CA LEU A 70 3.45 28.81 -13.00
C LEU A 70 4.36 30.00 -12.67
N LEU A 71 5.46 29.76 -11.96
CA LEU A 71 6.43 30.81 -11.59
C LEU A 71 7.28 31.30 -12.77
N THR A 72 7.53 30.43 -13.76
CA THR A 72 8.29 30.77 -14.98
C THR A 72 7.40 31.24 -16.14
N GLN A 73 6.08 31.09 -16.03
CA GLN A 73 5.15 31.67 -16.99
C GLN A 73 5.23 33.19 -16.94
N LYS A 74 5.81 33.78 -17.99
CA LYS A 74 5.65 35.19 -18.32
C LYS A 74 4.15 35.47 -18.38
N PRO A 75 3.60 36.47 -17.66
CA PRO A 75 2.21 36.85 -17.87
C PRO A 75 2.05 37.21 -19.34
N ARG A 76 1.30 36.39 -20.08
CA ARG A 76 0.76 36.83 -21.36
C ARG A 76 -0.22 37.93 -20.99
N VAL A 77 0.23 39.18 -21.10
CA VAL A 77 -0.67 40.34 -21.14
C VAL A 77 -1.69 39.99 -22.21
N GLY A 78 -2.89 39.64 -21.78
CA GLY A 78 -4.01 39.43 -22.67
C GLY A 78 -4.16 40.69 -23.50
N ALA A 79 -4.13 40.52 -24.81
CA ALA A 79 -4.85 41.41 -25.70
C ALA A 79 -6.27 41.59 -25.13
N GLY A 80 -6.65 42.82 -24.82
CA GLY A 80 -8.00 43.16 -24.36
C GLY A 80 -8.08 43.84 -22.99
N ALA A 81 -7.45 45.00 -22.82
CA ALA A 81 -7.88 46.00 -21.85
C ALA A 81 -7.36 47.38 -22.31
N GLY A 82 -8.13 48.04 -23.18
CA GLY A 82 -7.81 49.35 -23.73
C GLY A 82 -8.74 49.71 -24.88
N ALA A 83 -10.03 49.87 -24.57
CA ALA A 83 -10.96 50.55 -25.45
C ALA A 83 -10.93 52.05 -25.10
N HIS A 84 -10.16 52.82 -25.86
CA HIS A 84 -10.33 54.25 -26.11
C HIS A 84 -9.73 54.58 -27.46
#